data_AF-A0A2V7RB76-F1
#
_entry.id   AF-A0A2V7RB76-F1
#
_cell.length_a   1.000
_cell.length_b   1.000
_cell.length_c   1.000
_cell.angle_alpha   90.00
_cell.angle_beta   90.00
_cell.angle_gamma   90.00
#
_symmetry.space_group_name_H-M   'P 1'
#
loop_
_entity.id
_entity.type
_entity.pdbx_description
1 polymer ?
#
loop_
_entity_poly.entity_id
_entity_poly.type
_entity_poly.pdbx_seq_one_letter_code
_entity_poly.pdbx_strand_id
1 'polypeptide(L)'
;MDFEAREFDWTIAPGATVKGWGFNGQVPGPTIEARVGDVLEVRFTNRLAEPTTLHWHGLRIPAPMDGTDMVQSPAAPKNDDPPILSGGRLL
;
A
#
# COMPACT_ATOMS: atom_id res chain seq x y z
N MET A 1 -0.37 3.98 10.62
CA MET A 1 0.88 4.24 9.87
C MET A 1 0.52 4.70 8.47
N ASP A 2 1.34 5.55 7.87
CA ASP A 2 1.09 6.08 6.52
C ASP A 2 1.93 5.31 5.48
N PHE A 3 1.26 4.84 4.44
CA PHE A 3 1.87 4.11 3.32
C PHE A 3 1.50 4.79 2.02
N GLU A 4 2.51 5.05 1.20
CA GLU A 4 2.35 5.68 -0.09
C GLU A 4 2.90 4.78 -1.20
N ALA A 5 2.05 4.39 -2.16
CA ALA A 5 2.54 3.86 -3.43
C ALA A 5 2.95 5.04 -4.32
N ARG A 6 4.20 5.08 -4.76
CA ARG A 6 4.72 6.17 -5.61
C ARG A 6 5.80 5.70 -6.58
N GLU A 7 5.97 6.47 -7.64
CA GLU A 7 7.15 6.37 -8.49
C GLU A 7 8.35 7.07 -7.83
N PHE A 8 9.55 6.51 -8.04
CA PHE A 8 10.82 7.06 -7.60
C PHE A 8 11.97 6.54 -8.48
N ASP A 9 13.13 7.22 -8.43
CA ASP A 9 14.35 6.74 -9.05
C ASP A 9 14.95 5.60 -8.22
N TRP A 10 14.92 4.39 -8.75
CA TRP A 10 15.42 3.19 -8.10
C TRP A 10 16.74 2.74 -8.74
N THR A 11 17.82 2.76 -7.95
CA THR A 11 19.11 2.20 -8.37
C THR A 11 19.14 0.70 -8.08
N ILE A 12 19.05 -0.10 -9.14
CA ILE A 12 18.97 -1.57 -9.04
C ILE A 12 20.33 -2.26 -9.11
N ALA A 13 21.33 -1.57 -9.67
CA ALA A 13 22.72 -2.00 -9.74
C ALA A 13 23.63 -0.77 -9.93
N PRO A 14 24.95 -0.86 -9.71
CA PRO A 14 25.88 0.24 -9.96
C PRO A 14 25.72 0.81 -11.37
N GLY A 15 25.41 2.10 -11.46
CA GLY A 15 25.19 2.82 -12.73
C GLY A 15 23.85 2.52 -13.43
N ALA A 16 22.96 1.73 -12.84
CA ALA A 16 21.65 1.40 -13.40
C ALA A 16 20.52 1.94 -12.52
N THR A 17 19.94 3.05 -12.94
CA THR A 17 18.77 3.68 -12.31
C THR A 17 17.56 3.56 -13.24
N VAL A 18 16.43 3.15 -12.69
CA VAL A 18 15.14 3.05 -13.39
C VAL A 18 14.08 3.86 -12.65
N LYS A 19 13.01 4.27 -13.36
CA LYS A 19 11.78 4.69 -12.70
C LYS A 19 11.08 3.44 -12.17
N GLY A 20 11.09 3.30 -10.85
CA GLY A 20 10.50 2.17 -10.15
C GLY A 20 9.29 2.63 -9.34
N TRP A 21 8.36 1.72 -9.11
CA TRP A 21 7.27 1.94 -8.16
C TRP A 21 7.57 1.20 -6.87
N GLY A 22 7.26 1.84 -5.75
CA GLY A 22 7.50 1.27 -4.44
C GLY A 22 6.65 1.91 -3.38
N PHE A 23 6.77 1.38 -2.17
CA PHE A 23 6.11 1.94 -1.00
C PHE A 23 7.06 2.89 -0.31
N ASN A 24 6.60 4.11 -0.02
CA ASN A 24 7.39 5.17 0.62
C ASN A 24 8.72 5.47 -0.10
N GLY A 25 8.75 5.32 -1.42
CA GLY A 25 9.93 5.59 -2.24
C GLY A 25 11.07 4.58 -2.07
N GLN A 26 10.75 3.34 -1.68
CA GLN A 26 11.73 2.27 -1.56
C GLN A 26 11.21 0.93 -2.08
N VAL A 27 12.15 0.11 -2.53
CA VAL A 27 11.96 -1.31 -2.85
C VAL A 27 13.13 -2.09 -2.24
N PRO A 28 12.88 -3.12 -1.42
CA PRO A 28 11.58 -3.52 -0.87
C PRO A 28 10.88 -2.42 -0.07
N GLY A 29 9.55 -2.50 0.05
CA GLY A 29 8.77 -1.57 0.87
C GLY A 29 9.13 -1.63 2.37
N PRO A 30 8.66 -0.68 3.19
CA PRO A 30 8.94 -0.67 4.63
C PRO A 30 8.42 -1.95 5.31
N THR A 31 9.16 -2.43 6.31
CA THR A 31 8.71 -3.57 7.12
C THR A 31 7.58 -3.13 8.05
N ILE A 32 6.49 -3.90 8.06
CA ILE A 32 5.41 -3.78 9.04
C ILE A 32 5.58 -4.92 10.04
N GLU A 33 5.69 -4.59 11.32
CA GLU A 33 5.79 -5.56 12.41
C GLU A 33 4.62 -5.35 13.38
N ALA A 34 4.01 -6.45 13.81
CA ALA A 34 2.88 -6.48 14.73
C ALA A 34 2.86 -7.79 15.51
N ARG A 35 2.04 -7.83 16.57
CA ARG A 35 1.78 -9.04 17.35
C ARG A 35 0.38 -9.58 17.05
N VAL A 36 0.19 -10.87 17.30
CA VAL A 36 -1.14 -11.49 17.21
C VAL A 36 -2.09 -10.77 18.18
N GLY A 37 -3.23 -10.32 17.66
CA GLY A 37 -4.23 -9.56 18.42
C GLY A 37 -4.10 -8.04 18.28
N ASP A 38 -3.02 -7.53 17.68
CA ASP A 38 -2.91 -6.09 17.39
C ASP A 38 -3.90 -5.68 16.29
N VAL A 39 -4.36 -4.43 16.39
CA VAL A 39 -5.09 -3.76 15.31
C VAL A 39 -4.11 -2.91 14.51
N LEU A 40 -3.93 -3.27 13.24
CA LEU A 40 -3.14 -2.48 12.30
C LEU A 40 -4.02 -1.45 11.60
N GLU A 41 -3.76 -0.16 11.85
CA GLU A 41 -4.36 0.94 11.08
C GLU A 41 -3.33 1.47 10.07
N VAL A 42 -3.65 1.34 8.77
CA VAL A 42 -2.79 1.74 7.65
C VAL A 42 -3.54 2.73 6.79
N ARG A 43 -3.01 3.96 6.67
CA ARG A 43 -3.53 4.97 5.75
C ARG A 43 -2.78 4.85 4.44
N PHE A 44 -3.47 4.32 3.44
CA PHE A 44 -2.89 4.12 2.12
C PHE A 44 -3.15 5.33 1.21
N THR A 45 -2.09 5.86 0.60
CA THR A 45 -2.16 6.89 -0.44
C THR A 45 -1.59 6.34 -1.73
N ASN A 46 -2.37 6.37 -2.81
CA ASN A 46 -1.88 6.04 -4.14
C ASN A 46 -1.41 7.31 -4.85
N ARG A 47 -0.11 7.46 -5.11
CA ARG A 47 0.47 8.52 -5.97
C ARG A 47 1.00 7.97 -7.30
N LEU A 48 0.60 6.76 -7.69
CA LEU A 48 0.88 6.22 -9.00
C LEU A 48 -0.06 6.82 -10.04
N ALA A 49 0.27 6.64 -11.32
CA ALA A 49 -0.57 7.10 -12.42
C ALA A 49 -1.84 6.23 -12.62
N GLU A 50 -1.93 5.07 -11.98
CA GLU A 50 -3.02 4.12 -12.14
C GLU A 50 -3.63 3.68 -10.80
N PRO A 51 -4.91 3.24 -10.79
CA PRO A 51 -5.54 2.69 -9.60
C PRO A 51 -4.80 1.43 -9.11
N THR A 52 -4.65 1.28 -7.79
CA THR A 52 -4.01 0.10 -7.20
C THR A 52 -4.65 -0.29 -5.88
N THR A 53 -4.38 -1.52 -5.43
CA THR A 53 -4.73 -2.02 -4.09
C THR A 53 -3.48 -2.34 -3.27
N LEU A 54 -3.68 -2.64 -1.98
CA LEU A 54 -2.68 -3.20 -1.08
C LEU A 54 -3.24 -4.52 -0.53
N HIS A 55 -2.65 -5.65 -0.91
CA HIS A 55 -3.09 -6.97 -0.46
C HIS A 55 -2.24 -7.50 0.70
N TRP A 56 -2.91 -8.02 1.72
CA TRP A 56 -2.29 -8.55 2.95
C TRP A 56 -1.97 -10.05 2.80
N HIS A 57 -0.93 -10.35 2.03
CA HIS A 57 -0.59 -11.73 1.68
C HIS A 57 -0.45 -12.64 2.92
N GLY A 58 -1.37 -13.61 3.04
CA GLY A 58 -1.35 -14.63 4.09
C GLY A 58 -2.03 -14.26 5.41
N LEU A 59 -2.56 -13.04 5.56
CA LEU A 59 -3.31 -12.66 6.76
C LEU A 59 -4.78 -13.08 6.65
N ARG A 60 -5.34 -13.58 7.76
CA ARG A 60 -6.77 -13.86 7.90
C ARG A 60 -7.46 -12.62 8.44
N ILE A 61 -8.02 -11.80 7.55
CA ILE A 61 -8.65 -10.52 7.87
C ILE A 61 -10.05 -10.42 7.25
N PRO A 62 -10.90 -9.46 7.67
CA PRO A 62 -12.18 -9.23 7.03
C PRO A 62 -12.02 -8.96 5.54
N ALA A 63 -12.88 -9.59 4.72
CA ALA A 63 -12.83 -9.47 3.26
C ALA A 63 -12.77 -8.01 2.75
N PRO A 64 -13.52 -7.03 3.30
CA PRO A 64 -13.44 -5.63 2.83
C PRO A 64 -12.08 -4.95 3.03
N MET A 65 -11.11 -5.61 3.68
CA MET A 65 -9.76 -5.11 3.96
C MET A 65 -8.67 -5.91 3.23
N ASP A 66 -9.03 -6.93 2.45
CA ASP A 66 -8.09 -7.85 1.81
C ASP A 66 -7.35 -7.23 0.62
N GLY A 67 -7.88 -6.14 0.04
CA GLY A 67 -7.24 -5.45 -1.06
C GLY A 67 -7.22 -6.23 -2.37
N THR A 68 -8.22 -7.07 -2.61
CA THR A 68 -8.51 -7.67 -3.92
C THR A 68 -9.66 -6.93 -4.60
N ASP A 69 -9.69 -6.97 -5.94
CA ASP A 69 -10.73 -6.33 -6.76
C ASP A 69 -12.13 -6.95 -6.56
N MET A 70 -12.20 -8.18 -6.07
CA MET A 70 -13.43 -8.90 -5.73
C MET A 70 -14.18 -8.30 -4.52
N VAL A 71 -13.48 -7.61 -3.63
CA VAL A 71 -14.01 -7.21 -2.31
C VAL A 71 -13.80 -5.72 -2.00
N GLN A 72 -12.98 -5.03 -2.79
CA GLN A 72 -12.67 -3.62 -2.61
C GLN A 72 -12.36 -2.96 -3.96
N SER A 73 -12.91 -1.76 -4.19
CA SER A 73 -12.48 -0.92 -5.32
C SER A 73 -11.02 -0.50 -5.16
N PRO A 74 -10.21 -0.51 -6.24
CA PRO A 74 -8.85 0.01 -6.21
C PRO A 74 -8.82 1.48 -5.76
N ALA A 75 -7.80 1.85 -4.99
CA ALA A 75 -7.57 3.24 -4.65
C ALA A 75 -7.17 3.99 -5.92
N ALA A 76 -7.96 5.00 -6.30
CA ALA A 76 -7.64 5.85 -7.43
C ALA A 76 -6.33 6.62 -7.18
N PRO A 77 -5.59 7.00 -8.25
CA PRO A 77 -4.53 7.99 -8.16
C PRO A 77 -5.01 9.21 -7.38
N LYS A 78 -4.25 9.61 -6.36
CA LYS A 78 -4.54 10.81 -5.58
C LYS A 78 -4.17 12.04 -6.41
N ASN A 79 -5.17 12.59 -7.09
CA ASN A 79 -5.12 13.92 -7.68
C ASN A 79 -5.47 14.95 -6.59
N ASP A 80 -4.60 15.20 -5.61
CA ASP A 80 -4.84 16.14 -4.49
C ASP A 80 -6.18 16.00 -3.70
N ASP A 81 -6.99 14.97 -3.97
CA ASP A 81 -8.30 14.72 -3.35
C ASP A 81 -8.17 13.96 -2.00
N PRO A 82 -9.14 14.10 -1.08
CA PRO A 82 -9.02 13.64 0.31
C PRO A 82 -8.89 12.09 0.44
N PRO A 83 -8.27 11.60 1.53
CA PRO A 83 -7.87 10.19 1.67
C PRO A 83 -9.05 9.22 1.80
N ILE A 84 -8.92 8.05 1.16
CA ILE A 84 -9.80 6.88 1.37
C ILE A 84 -9.35 6.18 2.67
N LEU A 85 -10.25 6.09 3.65
CA LEU A 85 -10.01 5.35 4.89
C LEU A 85 -10.33 3.87 4.67
N SER A 86 -9.31 3.03 4.50
CA SER A 86 -9.42 1.57 4.66
C SER A 86 -9.04 1.19 6.10
N GLY A 87 -9.99 1.29 7.03
CA GLY A 87 -9.78 0.92 8.44
C GLY A 87 -10.49 -0.39 8.79
N GLY A 88 -9.73 -1.46 9.03
CA GLY A 88 -10.24 -2.77 9.42
C GLY A 88 -10.24 -2.96 10.93
N ARG A 89 -11.42 -3.12 11.53
CA ARG A 89 -11.53 -3.65 12.90
C ARG A 89 -11.45 -5.18 12.82
N LEU A 90 -10.34 -5.74 13.30
CA LEU A 90 -10.26 -7.17 13.60
C LEU A 90 -11.05 -7.43 14.89
N LEU A 91 -12.03 -8.33 14.82
CA LEU A 91 -12.60 -9.02 15.98
C LEU A 91 -11.83 -10.32 16.18
#